data_AF-A0A074XK38-F1
#
_entry.id   AF-A0A074XK38-F1
#
_cell.length_a   1.000
_cell.length_b   1.000
_cell.length_c   1.000
_cell.angle_alpha   90.00
_cell.angle_beta   90.00
_cell.angle_gamma   90.00
#
_symmetry.space_group_name_H-M   'P 1'
#
loop_
_entity.id
_entity.type
_entity.pdbx_description
1 polymer ?
#
loop_
_entity_poly.entity_id
_entity_poly.type
_entity_poly.pdbx_seq_one_letter_code
_entity_poly.pdbx_strand_id
1 'polypeptide(L)'
;MSREQEALPYWLVNVPANQRPTECPDFLADANEKDKQILATPDSDYRRLSWPEVQDLIRKNRIDLFQRVPSDLRRYKGYTAKLKKEHGSVVSFVLSERLRWQDLVPRGEPFSNPDDTKILFNDWPYGIDTRIVHLVVWVKFPFEEDPVTGDLTDSARKQVDSYVEKTFRARVGSENCIWFKNWASLKSIHAVEHFHVMLFDPDIDFVEHVTNNDVPLVDKIGINDF
;
A
#
# COMPACT_ATOMS: atom_id res chain seq x y z
N MET A 1 -35.18 26.64 15.05
CA MET A 1 -34.24 25.96 15.97
C MET A 1 -33.36 25.07 15.11
N SER A 2 -32.20 25.59 14.68
CA SER A 2 -31.21 24.81 13.94
C SER A 2 -30.63 23.79 14.90
N ARG A 3 -31.01 22.52 14.76
CA ARG A 3 -30.24 21.43 15.36
C ARG A 3 -28.86 21.52 14.72
N GLU A 4 -27.86 21.91 15.50
CA GLU A 4 -26.48 21.55 15.20
C GLU A 4 -26.50 20.06 14.89
N GLN A 5 -26.22 19.68 13.64
CA GLN A 5 -25.92 18.29 13.32
C GLN A 5 -24.68 17.97 14.14
N GLU A 6 -24.88 17.26 15.25
CA GLU A 6 -23.79 16.75 16.07
C GLU A 6 -22.83 16.04 15.12
N ALA A 7 -21.61 16.58 15.00
CA ALA A 7 -20.62 16.05 14.08
C ALA A 7 -20.41 14.57 14.43
N LEU A 8 -20.57 13.69 13.45
CA LEU A 8 -20.40 12.27 13.67
C LEU A 8 -19.00 12.00 14.20
N PRO A 9 -18.82 11.09 15.17
CA PRO A 9 -17.50 10.68 15.57
C PRO A 9 -16.77 10.05 14.38
N TYR A 10 -15.44 10.16 14.35
CA TYR A 10 -14.62 9.78 13.19
C TYR A 10 -14.92 8.37 12.63
N TRP A 11 -15.28 7.43 13.50
CA TRP A 11 -15.56 6.03 13.13
C TRP A 11 -16.97 5.82 12.55
N LEU A 12 -17.80 6.87 12.42
CA LEU A 12 -19.15 6.83 11.85
C LEU A 12 -19.34 7.62 10.55
N VAL A 13 -18.38 8.46 10.15
CA VAL A 13 -18.55 9.43 9.05
C VAL A 13 -18.92 8.74 7.73
N ASN A 14 -18.19 7.71 7.34
CA ASN A 14 -18.44 6.95 6.09
C ASN A 14 -19.24 5.66 6.31
N VAL A 15 -19.97 5.56 7.42
CA VAL A 15 -20.81 4.39 7.73
C VAL A 15 -22.29 4.72 7.47
N PRO A 16 -22.98 3.97 6.58
CA PRO A 16 -24.41 4.14 6.34
C PRO A 16 -25.23 4.11 7.63
N ALA A 17 -26.23 4.97 7.76
CA ALA A 17 -26.98 5.17 9.01
C ALA A 17 -27.58 3.86 9.58
N ASN A 18 -28.01 2.95 8.72
CA ASN A 18 -28.56 1.64 9.08
C ASN A 18 -27.50 0.58 9.45
N GLN A 19 -26.21 0.89 9.31
CA GLN A 19 -25.08 0.01 9.61
C GLN A 19 -24.16 0.58 10.71
N ARG A 20 -24.51 1.72 11.30
CA ARG A 20 -23.68 2.36 12.32
C ARG A 20 -23.62 1.50 13.59
N PRO A 21 -22.42 1.10 14.04
CA PRO A 21 -22.31 0.41 15.31
C PRO A 21 -22.66 1.35 16.47
N THR A 22 -23.07 0.78 17.60
CA THR A 22 -23.40 1.55 18.81
C THR A 22 -22.15 2.07 19.53
N GLU A 23 -21.00 1.43 19.30
CA GLU A 23 -19.72 1.73 19.93
C GLU A 23 -18.60 1.76 18.88
N CYS A 24 -17.47 2.41 19.22
CA CYS A 24 -16.30 2.44 18.36
C CYS A 24 -15.75 1.01 18.17
N PRO A 25 -15.62 0.50 16.94
CA PRO A 25 -15.08 -0.84 16.73
C PRO A 25 -13.67 -0.99 17.30
N ASP A 26 -13.36 -2.14 17.89
CA ASP A 26 -12.05 -2.44 18.52
C ASP A 26 -10.87 -2.14 17.59
N PHE A 27 -11.01 -2.44 16.29
CA PHE A 27 -9.95 -2.22 15.30
C PHE A 27 -9.69 -0.74 14.99
N LEU A 28 -10.53 0.18 15.47
CA LEU A 28 -10.35 1.63 15.40
C LEU A 28 -10.07 2.27 16.76
N ALA A 29 -10.28 1.56 17.89
CA ALA A 29 -10.15 2.13 19.23
C ALA A 29 -8.80 2.81 19.47
N ASP A 30 -7.72 2.20 18.97
CA ASP A 30 -6.34 2.68 19.10
C ASP A 30 -5.84 3.44 17.84
N ALA A 31 -6.74 4.00 17.03
CA ALA A 31 -6.35 4.84 15.89
C ALA A 31 -5.53 6.05 16.37
N ASN A 32 -4.39 6.32 15.74
CA ASN A 32 -3.62 7.54 16.01
C ASN A 32 -4.35 8.78 15.48
N GLU A 33 -3.89 9.97 15.87
CA GLU A 33 -4.54 11.24 15.47
C GLU A 33 -4.61 11.44 13.95
N LYS A 34 -3.58 11.02 13.21
CA LYS A 34 -3.60 11.10 11.74
C LYS A 34 -4.70 10.21 11.15
N ASP A 35 -4.81 8.97 11.62
CA ASP A 35 -5.84 8.04 11.16
C ASP A 35 -7.25 8.54 11.55
N LYS A 36 -7.43 9.09 12.75
CA LYS A 36 -8.70 9.70 13.17
C LYS A 36 -9.10 10.86 12.26
N GLN A 37 -8.17 11.74 11.90
CA GLN A 37 -8.43 12.84 10.97
C GLN A 37 -8.85 12.35 9.58
N ILE A 38 -8.16 11.33 9.05
CA ILE A 38 -8.51 10.73 7.77
C ILE A 38 -9.92 10.12 7.84
N LEU A 39 -10.19 9.29 8.86
CA LEU A 39 -11.49 8.62 9.04
C LEU A 39 -12.64 9.62 9.24
N ALA A 40 -12.37 10.77 9.84
CA ALA A 40 -13.35 11.84 10.05
C ALA A 40 -13.70 12.63 8.76
N THR A 41 -13.03 12.35 7.64
CA THR A 41 -13.30 13.01 6.35
C THR A 41 -14.33 12.21 5.57
N PRO A 42 -15.44 12.81 5.09
CA PRO A 42 -16.35 12.15 4.15
C PRO A 42 -15.62 11.76 2.86
N ASP A 43 -15.92 10.58 2.32
CA ASP A 43 -15.34 10.11 1.05
C ASP A 43 -15.62 11.10 -0.11
N SER A 44 -16.77 11.77 -0.08
CA SER A 44 -17.15 12.82 -1.04
C SER A 44 -16.21 14.02 -1.04
N ASP A 45 -15.55 14.27 0.09
CA ASP A 45 -14.69 15.42 0.29
C ASP A 45 -13.22 15.02 0.10
N TYR A 46 -12.95 13.73 -0.10
CA TYR A 46 -11.61 13.22 -0.31
C TYR A 46 -11.13 13.53 -1.73
N ARG A 47 -10.07 14.33 -1.82
CA ARG A 47 -9.39 14.64 -3.09
C ARG A 47 -8.24 13.66 -3.34
N ARG A 48 -8.35 12.90 -4.43
CA ARG A 48 -7.26 12.05 -4.91
C ARG A 48 -6.10 12.89 -5.45
N LEU A 49 -4.87 12.47 -5.13
CA LEU A 49 -3.66 13.09 -5.69
C LEU A 49 -3.52 12.71 -7.17
N SER A 50 -3.27 13.71 -8.02
CA SER A 50 -2.96 13.53 -9.44
C SER A 50 -1.56 12.96 -9.65
N TRP A 51 -1.28 12.42 -10.84
CA TRP A 51 0.04 11.88 -11.17
C TRP A 51 1.20 12.88 -10.93
N PRO A 52 1.13 14.15 -11.37
CA PRO A 52 2.20 15.12 -11.08
C PRO A 52 2.40 15.39 -9.59
N GLU A 53 1.33 15.39 -8.79
CA GLU A 53 1.42 15.55 -7.33
C GLU A 53 2.08 14.34 -6.68
N VAL A 54 1.73 13.13 -7.11
CA VAL A 54 2.37 11.88 -6.64
C VAL A 54 3.87 11.89 -6.96
N GLN A 55 4.24 12.25 -8.19
CA GLN A 55 5.64 12.40 -8.60
C GLN A 55 6.37 13.44 -7.74
N ASP A 56 5.74 14.59 -7.49
CA ASP A 56 6.30 15.66 -6.66
C ASP A 56 6.53 15.22 -5.21
N LEU A 57 5.59 14.47 -4.62
CA LEU A 57 5.73 13.94 -3.27
C LEU A 57 6.90 12.95 -3.16
N ILE A 58 7.04 12.02 -4.10
CA ILE A 58 8.15 11.06 -4.11
C ILE A 58 9.48 11.79 -4.28
N ARG A 59 9.55 12.74 -5.23
CA ARG A 59 10.76 13.54 -5.47
C ARG A 59 11.18 14.35 -4.26
N LYS A 60 10.22 14.88 -3.49
CA LYS A 60 10.46 15.60 -2.23
C LYS A 60 10.64 14.67 -1.02
N ASN A 61 10.58 13.35 -1.24
CA ASN A 61 10.65 12.34 -0.20
C ASN A 61 9.59 12.56 0.91
N ARG A 62 8.37 12.93 0.51
CA ARG A 62 7.21 13.18 1.37
C ARG A 62 6.16 12.08 1.26
N ILE A 63 6.62 10.83 1.22
CA ILE A 63 5.74 9.66 1.14
C ILE A 63 4.86 9.49 2.38
N ASP A 64 5.20 10.17 3.49
CA ASP A 64 4.37 10.31 4.69
C ASP A 64 3.03 10.98 4.41
N LEU A 65 2.90 11.74 3.32
CA LEU A 65 1.67 12.43 2.92
C LEU A 65 0.72 11.55 2.12
N PHE A 66 1.14 10.36 1.68
CA PHE A 66 0.21 9.41 1.10
C PHE A 66 -0.79 8.91 2.14
N GLN A 67 -2.06 8.86 1.74
CA GLN A 67 -3.18 8.46 2.57
C GLN A 67 -4.10 7.57 1.75
N ARG A 68 -4.90 6.76 2.41
CA ARG A 68 -6.00 6.03 1.77
C ARG A 68 -7.25 6.90 1.74
N VAL A 69 -8.18 6.56 0.87
CA VAL A 69 -9.56 7.06 1.00
C VAL A 69 -10.08 6.68 2.40
N PRO A 70 -10.87 7.53 3.08
CA PRO A 70 -11.31 7.27 4.46
C PRO A 70 -12.00 5.92 4.66
N SER A 71 -12.91 5.53 3.76
CA SER A 71 -13.52 4.20 3.77
C SER A 71 -12.52 3.06 3.57
N ASP A 72 -11.56 3.21 2.65
CA ASP A 72 -10.50 2.22 2.44
C ASP A 72 -9.56 2.11 3.66
N LEU A 73 -9.30 3.20 4.38
CA LEU A 73 -8.54 3.16 5.64
C LEU A 73 -9.29 2.37 6.70
N ARG A 74 -10.61 2.56 6.83
CA ARG A 74 -11.46 1.78 7.74
C ARG A 74 -11.39 0.29 7.41
N ARG A 75 -11.62 -0.06 6.14
CA ARG A 75 -11.58 -1.45 5.66
C ARG A 75 -10.20 -2.08 5.86
N TYR A 76 -9.13 -1.32 5.59
CA TYR A 76 -7.75 -1.76 5.85
C TYR A 76 -7.52 -2.09 7.32
N LYS A 77 -7.97 -1.22 8.25
CA LYS A 77 -7.83 -1.45 9.70
C LYS A 77 -8.61 -2.67 10.15
N GLY A 78 -9.87 -2.80 9.71
CA GLY A 78 -10.73 -3.94 10.03
C GLY A 78 -10.16 -5.26 9.52
N TYR A 79 -9.74 -5.29 8.27
CA TYR A 79 -9.14 -6.47 7.67
C TYR A 79 -7.80 -6.83 8.30
N THR A 80 -6.95 -5.85 8.61
CA THR A 80 -5.69 -6.06 9.32
C THR A 80 -5.92 -6.69 10.71
N ALA A 81 -6.93 -6.23 11.43
CA ALA A 81 -7.31 -6.82 12.72
C ALA A 81 -7.80 -8.26 12.57
N LYS A 82 -8.62 -8.54 11.54
CA LYS A 82 -9.07 -9.89 11.19
C LYS A 82 -7.88 -10.83 10.88
N LEU A 83 -6.96 -10.40 10.03
CA LEU A 83 -5.77 -11.19 9.68
C LEU A 83 -4.89 -11.52 10.89
N LYS A 84 -4.71 -10.56 11.81
CA LYS A 84 -3.96 -10.80 13.06
C LYS A 84 -4.63 -11.88 13.91
N LYS A 85 -5.97 -11.91 13.96
CA LYS A 85 -6.73 -12.93 14.69
C LYS A 85 -6.65 -14.31 14.02
N GLU A 86 -6.74 -14.37 12.70
CA GLU A 86 -6.81 -15.63 11.95
C GLU A 86 -5.44 -16.27 11.68
N HIS A 87 -4.42 -15.45 11.41
CA HIS A 87 -3.09 -15.91 10.99
C HIS A 87 -2.00 -15.60 12.03
N GLY A 88 -2.36 -15.04 13.18
CA GLY A 88 -1.44 -14.58 14.23
C GLY A 88 -0.70 -13.28 13.89
N SER A 89 -0.40 -13.03 12.62
CA SER A 89 0.15 -11.74 12.15
C SER A 89 -0.14 -11.50 10.67
N VAL A 90 -0.11 -10.24 10.25
CA VAL A 90 -0.21 -9.85 8.83
C VAL A 90 0.95 -10.43 8.02
N VAL A 91 2.15 -10.48 8.62
CA VAL A 91 3.35 -11.04 7.99
C VAL A 91 3.16 -12.52 7.65
N SER A 92 2.65 -13.30 8.60
CA SER A 92 2.35 -14.72 8.42
C SER A 92 1.41 -14.92 7.22
N PHE A 93 0.31 -14.16 7.17
CA PHE A 93 -0.62 -14.18 6.04
C PHE A 93 0.04 -13.80 4.72
N VAL A 94 0.83 -12.72 4.67
CA VAL A 94 1.49 -12.30 3.42
C VAL A 94 2.46 -13.38 2.94
N LEU A 95 3.25 -13.99 3.83
CA LEU A 95 4.15 -15.08 3.47
C LEU A 95 3.41 -16.33 2.97
N SER A 96 2.37 -16.78 3.68
CA SER A 96 1.67 -18.03 3.38
C SER A 96 0.70 -17.89 2.20
N GLU A 97 -0.07 -16.81 2.14
CA GLU A 97 -1.19 -16.67 1.19
C GLU A 97 -0.82 -15.86 -0.05
N ARG A 98 -0.15 -14.72 0.13
CA ARG A 98 0.17 -13.79 -0.98
C ARG A 98 1.45 -14.21 -1.70
N LEU A 99 2.54 -14.38 -0.95
CA LEU A 99 3.86 -14.70 -1.47
C LEU A 99 4.05 -16.20 -1.72
N ARG A 100 3.44 -17.06 -0.89
CA ARG A 100 3.62 -18.52 -0.95
C ARG A 100 5.08 -18.93 -0.96
N TRP A 101 5.90 -18.21 -0.19
CA TRP A 101 7.32 -18.52 -0.01
C TRP A 101 7.50 -19.39 1.23
N GLN A 102 8.26 -20.48 1.09
CA GLN A 102 8.57 -21.38 2.21
C GLN A 102 9.58 -20.77 3.18
N ASP A 103 10.50 -19.97 2.64
CA ASP A 103 11.53 -19.23 3.37
C ASP A 103 11.87 -17.92 2.63
N LEU A 104 12.66 -17.09 3.29
CA LEU A 104 13.19 -15.83 2.76
C LEU A 104 14.66 -15.96 2.37
N VAL A 105 15.14 -17.16 2.06
CA VAL A 105 16.53 -17.36 1.61
C VAL A 105 16.58 -17.06 0.11
N PRO A 106 17.32 -16.02 -0.32
CA PRO A 106 17.48 -15.74 -1.73
C PRO A 106 18.29 -16.85 -2.40
N ARG A 107 17.93 -17.18 -3.64
CA ARG A 107 18.57 -18.19 -4.49
C ARG A 107 19.69 -17.62 -5.36
N GLY A 108 19.87 -16.30 -5.36
CA GLY A 108 20.97 -15.63 -6.06
C GLY A 108 21.22 -14.22 -5.56
N GLU A 109 22.04 -13.49 -6.31
CA GLU A 109 22.26 -12.07 -6.11
C GLU A 109 20.97 -11.26 -6.32
N PRO A 110 20.86 -10.05 -5.75
CA PRO A 110 19.69 -9.18 -5.92
C PRO A 110 19.21 -9.09 -7.37
N PHE A 111 17.92 -9.36 -7.58
CA PHE A 111 17.23 -9.33 -8.88
C PHE A 111 17.79 -10.28 -9.96
N SER A 112 18.61 -11.27 -9.61
CA SER A 112 19.16 -12.24 -10.58
C SER A 112 18.29 -13.47 -10.78
N ASN A 113 17.48 -13.84 -9.78
CA ASN A 113 16.58 -15.00 -9.82
C ASN A 113 15.11 -14.56 -9.72
N PRO A 114 14.24 -14.92 -10.67
CA PRO A 114 12.83 -14.57 -10.62
C PRO A 114 12.08 -15.17 -9.41
N ASP A 115 12.53 -16.31 -8.86
CA ASP A 115 11.91 -16.93 -7.67
C ASP A 115 12.08 -16.11 -6.38
N ASP A 116 13.02 -15.17 -6.38
CA ASP A 116 13.32 -14.30 -5.24
C ASP A 116 12.53 -12.99 -5.25
N THR A 117 11.74 -12.76 -6.31
CA THR A 117 10.96 -11.54 -6.49
C THR A 117 9.50 -11.87 -6.77
N LYS A 118 8.57 -11.08 -6.24
CA LYS A 118 7.14 -11.19 -6.57
C LYS A 118 6.51 -9.83 -6.72
N ILE A 119 5.81 -9.63 -7.82
CA ILE A 119 5.12 -8.37 -8.14
C ILE A 119 3.63 -8.63 -7.93
N LEU A 120 3.02 -7.89 -7.03
CA LEU A 120 1.60 -7.99 -6.70
C LEU A 120 0.96 -6.62 -6.74
N PHE A 121 -0.37 -6.57 -6.86
CA PHE A 121 -1.06 -5.33 -6.55
C PHE A 121 -0.87 -4.98 -5.07
N ASN A 122 -0.86 -3.68 -4.75
CA ASN A 122 -1.04 -3.27 -3.38
C ASN A 122 -2.46 -3.63 -2.95
N ASP A 123 -2.57 -4.51 -1.96
CA ASP A 123 -3.85 -4.98 -1.43
C ASP A 123 -4.72 -3.86 -0.86
N TRP A 124 -4.10 -2.74 -0.48
CA TRP A 124 -4.74 -1.56 0.10
C TRP A 124 -4.07 -0.29 -0.45
N PRO A 125 -4.34 0.08 -1.71
CA PRO A 125 -3.68 1.18 -2.39
C PRO A 125 -4.01 2.54 -1.75
N TYR A 126 -3.21 3.55 -2.07
CA TYR A 126 -3.48 4.91 -1.64
C TYR A 126 -4.64 5.55 -2.38
N GLY A 127 -5.23 6.59 -1.80
CA GLY A 127 -6.26 7.44 -2.40
C GLY A 127 -5.67 8.40 -3.43
N ILE A 128 -5.16 7.84 -4.52
CA ILE A 128 -4.56 8.57 -5.65
C ILE A 128 -5.41 8.41 -6.89
N ASP A 129 -5.08 9.12 -7.98
CA ASP A 129 -5.74 9.03 -9.29
C ASP A 129 -5.96 7.56 -9.67
N THR A 130 -7.20 7.21 -10.04
CA THR A 130 -7.63 5.83 -10.29
C THR A 130 -6.98 5.21 -11.51
N ARG A 131 -6.34 6.01 -12.37
CA ARG A 131 -5.50 5.51 -13.47
C ARG A 131 -4.12 5.05 -13.00
N ILE A 132 -3.73 5.35 -11.76
CA ILE A 132 -2.47 4.90 -11.21
C ILE A 132 -2.63 3.49 -10.66
N VAL A 133 -1.91 2.54 -11.26
CA VAL A 133 -1.77 1.18 -10.74
C VAL A 133 -0.68 1.17 -9.67
N HIS A 134 -1.06 0.84 -8.44
CA HIS A 134 -0.13 0.75 -7.30
C HIS A 134 0.28 -0.70 -7.06
N LEU A 135 1.52 -1.02 -7.39
CA LEU A 135 2.12 -2.34 -7.21
C LEU A 135 3.05 -2.37 -5.99
N VAL A 136 3.29 -3.58 -5.50
CA VAL A 136 4.31 -3.90 -4.51
C VAL A 136 5.22 -4.97 -5.08
N VAL A 137 6.51 -4.67 -5.12
CA VAL A 137 7.55 -5.64 -5.50
C VAL A 137 8.20 -6.15 -4.22
N TRP A 138 7.95 -7.43 -3.92
CA TRP A 138 8.49 -8.15 -2.78
C TRP A 138 9.78 -8.84 -3.17
N VAL A 139 10.77 -8.81 -2.27
CA VAL A 139 12.07 -9.45 -2.49
C VAL A 139 12.49 -10.27 -1.27
N LYS A 140 13.24 -11.36 -1.48
CA LYS A 140 13.79 -12.19 -0.39
C LYS A 140 15.08 -11.64 0.21
N PHE A 141 15.83 -10.83 -0.54
CA PHE A 141 17.10 -10.27 -0.11
C PHE A 141 16.90 -8.93 0.61
N PRO A 142 17.76 -8.60 1.59
CA PRO A 142 17.73 -7.29 2.24
C PRO A 142 18.20 -6.20 1.27
N PHE A 143 17.72 -4.97 1.46
CA PHE A 143 18.32 -3.81 0.83
C PHE A 143 19.48 -3.28 1.67
N GLU A 144 20.55 -2.88 1.02
CA GLU A 144 21.65 -2.19 1.69
C GLU A 144 21.21 -0.74 2.00
N GLU A 145 21.30 -0.36 3.27
CA GLU A 145 20.91 0.95 3.78
C GLU A 145 22.12 1.69 4.35
N ASP A 146 22.12 3.01 4.19
CA ASP A 146 23.07 3.91 4.86
C ASP A 146 22.79 3.89 6.37
N PRO A 147 23.80 3.60 7.21
CA PRO A 147 23.60 3.39 8.65
C PRO A 147 23.25 4.67 9.42
N VAL A 148 23.45 5.85 8.82
CA VAL A 148 23.18 7.15 9.45
C VAL A 148 21.75 7.60 9.14
N THR A 149 21.32 7.45 7.89
CA THR A 149 20.04 7.96 7.39
C THR A 149 18.93 6.91 7.36
N GLY A 150 19.28 5.62 7.29
CA GLY A 150 18.35 4.52 7.07
C GLY A 150 17.74 4.50 5.66
N ASP A 151 18.27 5.30 4.73
CA ASP A 151 17.89 5.28 3.32
C ASP A 151 18.76 4.28 2.54
N LEU A 152 18.36 3.91 1.32
CA LEU A 152 19.14 3.04 0.46
C LEU A 152 20.51 3.63 0.14
N THR A 153 21.56 2.78 0.14
CA THR A 153 22.85 3.17 -0.44
C THR A 153 22.69 3.48 -1.93
N ASP A 154 23.60 4.28 -2.50
CA ASP A 154 23.59 4.58 -3.94
C ASP A 154 23.65 3.30 -4.80
N SER A 155 24.39 2.28 -4.33
CA SER A 155 24.49 0.98 -4.98
C SER A 155 23.15 0.25 -4.97
N ALA A 156 22.50 0.11 -3.81
CA ALA A 156 21.19 -0.52 -3.70
C ALA A 156 20.11 0.24 -4.49
N ARG A 157 20.13 1.57 -4.44
CA ARG A 157 19.22 2.41 -5.23
C ARG A 157 19.39 2.16 -6.72
N LYS A 158 20.62 2.07 -7.21
CA LYS A 158 20.91 1.78 -8.62
C LYS A 158 20.46 0.37 -9.03
N GLN A 159 20.56 -0.63 -8.16
CA GLN A 159 20.07 -1.98 -8.42
C GLN A 159 18.55 -1.98 -8.60
N VAL A 160 17.81 -1.36 -7.67
CA VAL A 160 16.35 -1.24 -7.76
C VAL A 160 15.94 -0.46 -9.00
N ASP A 161 16.60 0.68 -9.28
CA ASP A 161 16.28 1.51 -10.44
C ASP A 161 16.54 0.76 -11.76
N SER A 162 17.63 -0.01 -11.85
CA SER A 162 17.92 -0.85 -13.02
C SER A 162 16.90 -1.97 -13.22
N TYR A 163 16.40 -2.55 -12.12
CA TYR A 163 15.32 -3.54 -12.18
C TYR A 163 14.01 -2.91 -12.65
N VAL A 164 13.66 -1.73 -12.11
CA VAL A 164 12.45 -0.99 -12.48
C VAL A 164 12.50 -0.55 -13.94
N GLU A 165 13.67 -0.13 -14.41
CA GLU A 165 13.89 0.27 -15.80
C GLU A 165 13.55 -0.88 -16.76
N LYS A 166 14.13 -2.06 -16.52
CA LYS A 166 13.95 -3.25 -17.35
C LYS A 166 12.53 -3.81 -17.28
N THR A 167 11.93 -3.82 -16.08
CA THR A 167 10.66 -4.51 -15.83
C THR A 167 9.45 -3.67 -16.19
N PHE A 168 9.50 -2.36 -15.93
CA PHE A 168 8.34 -1.47 -16.05
C PHE A 168 8.57 -0.34 -17.07
N ARG A 169 9.59 0.50 -16.87
CA ARG A 169 9.77 1.74 -17.67
C ARG A 169 10.02 1.45 -19.15
N ALA A 170 10.70 0.36 -19.48
CA ALA A 170 10.87 -0.09 -20.86
C ALA A 170 9.54 -0.32 -21.59
N ARG A 171 8.43 -0.55 -20.85
CA ARG A 171 7.10 -0.78 -21.42
C ARG A 171 6.14 0.38 -21.26
N VAL A 172 6.16 1.10 -20.14
CA VAL A 172 5.23 2.19 -19.85
C VAL A 172 5.81 3.60 -20.04
N GLY A 173 7.12 3.73 -20.24
CA GLY A 173 7.83 5.01 -20.27
C GLY A 173 8.29 5.47 -18.88
N SER A 174 9.48 6.07 -18.82
CA SER A 174 10.10 6.49 -17.55
C SER A 174 9.29 7.58 -16.83
N GLU A 175 8.56 8.41 -17.57
CA GLU A 175 7.69 9.47 -17.06
C GLU A 175 6.38 8.94 -16.44
N ASN A 176 5.97 7.71 -16.80
CA ASN A 176 4.74 7.08 -16.30
C ASN A 176 5.03 5.98 -15.28
N CYS A 177 6.27 5.83 -14.82
CA CYS A 177 6.63 4.85 -13.81
C CYS A 177 7.61 5.42 -12.77
N ILE A 178 7.14 5.45 -11.52
CA ILE A 178 7.91 5.86 -10.35
C ILE A 178 7.94 4.75 -9.33
N TRP A 179 9.00 4.72 -8.52
CA TRP A 179 9.12 3.77 -7.44
C TRP A 179 9.59 4.47 -6.17
N PHE A 180 9.25 3.89 -5.03
CA PHE A 180 9.69 4.36 -3.73
C PHE A 180 9.72 3.21 -2.74
N LYS A 181 10.53 3.34 -1.69
CA LYS A 181 10.57 2.40 -0.58
C LYS A 181 10.08 3.12 0.67
N ASN A 182 9.23 2.45 1.46
CA ASN A 182 8.82 3.00 2.75
C ASN A 182 10.00 3.00 3.73
N TRP A 183 10.16 4.11 4.44
CA TRP A 183 11.04 4.23 5.62
C TRP A 183 10.62 3.20 6.67
N ALA A 184 11.54 2.76 7.52
CA ALA A 184 11.25 1.79 8.57
C ALA A 184 10.01 2.17 9.40
N SER A 185 9.83 3.45 9.75
CA SER A 185 8.68 3.93 10.52
C SER A 185 7.32 3.84 9.81
N LEU A 186 7.29 3.67 8.47
CA LEU A 186 6.08 3.58 7.65
C LEU A 186 5.82 2.17 7.13
N LYS A 187 6.78 1.24 7.27
CA LYS A 187 6.61 -0.15 6.85
C LYS A 187 5.61 -0.85 7.77
N SER A 188 4.54 -1.40 7.19
CA SER A 188 3.59 -2.24 7.94
C SER A 188 4.09 -3.68 8.13
N ILE A 189 5.03 -4.13 7.28
CA ILE A 189 5.63 -5.47 7.30
C ILE A 189 7.14 -5.31 7.24
N HIS A 190 7.80 -5.50 8.39
CA HIS A 190 9.26 -5.38 8.49
C HIS A 190 10.00 -6.67 8.11
N ALA A 191 9.34 -7.82 8.18
CA ALA A 191 9.99 -9.12 8.02
C ALA A 191 10.27 -9.49 6.56
N VAL A 192 9.66 -8.80 5.59
CA VAL A 192 9.88 -9.05 4.16
C VAL A 192 10.11 -7.71 3.48
N GLU A 193 11.24 -7.61 2.78
CA GLU A 193 11.59 -6.41 2.05
C GLU A 193 10.70 -6.22 0.83
N HIS A 194 10.36 -4.96 0.58
CA HIS A 194 9.53 -4.58 -0.54
C HIS A 194 9.72 -3.10 -0.89
N PHE A 195 9.42 -2.77 -2.13
CA PHE A 195 9.27 -1.41 -2.60
C PHE A 195 7.99 -1.29 -3.41
N HIS A 196 7.52 -0.05 -3.56
CA HIS A 196 6.32 0.27 -4.30
C HIS A 196 6.69 0.75 -5.69
N VAL A 197 5.90 0.33 -6.67
CA VAL A 197 5.94 0.84 -8.03
C VAL A 197 4.57 1.41 -8.35
N MET A 198 4.52 2.60 -8.91
CA MET A 198 3.29 3.23 -9.40
C MET A 198 3.42 3.43 -10.89
N LEU A 199 2.44 2.92 -11.64
CA LEU A 199 2.35 3.03 -13.09
C LEU A 199 1.16 3.92 -13.44
N PHE A 200 1.35 4.95 -14.24
CA PHE A 200 0.27 5.83 -14.67
C PHE A 200 -0.32 5.34 -15.99
N ASP A 201 -1.61 5.04 -15.97
CA ASP A 201 -2.42 4.61 -17.13
C ASP A 201 -1.75 3.49 -17.98
N PRO A 202 -1.23 2.41 -17.36
CA PRO A 202 -0.56 1.34 -18.10
C PRO A 202 -1.56 0.50 -18.90
N ASP A 203 -1.05 -0.20 -19.92
CA ASP A 203 -1.77 -1.27 -20.58
C ASP A 203 -2.14 -2.38 -19.57
N ILE A 204 -3.41 -2.77 -19.52
CA ILE A 204 -3.91 -3.76 -18.56
C ILE A 204 -3.31 -5.14 -18.81
N ASP A 205 -3.10 -5.52 -20.07
CA ASP A 205 -2.49 -6.81 -20.42
C ASP A 205 -1.06 -6.91 -19.87
N PHE A 206 -0.34 -5.78 -19.84
CA PHE A 206 0.99 -5.70 -19.24
C PHE A 206 0.92 -5.86 -17.71
N VAL A 207 -0.05 -5.22 -17.05
CA VAL A 207 -0.22 -5.34 -15.60
C VAL A 207 -0.61 -6.77 -15.20
N GLU A 208 -1.54 -7.40 -15.94
CA GLU A 208 -1.92 -8.80 -15.71
C GLU A 208 -0.73 -9.74 -15.89
N HIS A 209 0.07 -9.53 -16.94
CA HIS A 209 1.28 -10.31 -17.18
C HIS A 209 2.29 -10.17 -16.04
N VAL A 210 2.62 -8.93 -15.65
CA VAL A 210 3.69 -8.67 -14.67
C VAL A 210 3.29 -9.09 -13.25
N THR A 211 2.00 -9.08 -12.94
CA THR A 211 1.46 -9.53 -11.65
C THR A 211 1.05 -11.00 -11.62
N ASN A 212 1.18 -11.71 -12.76
CA ASN A 212 0.69 -13.07 -12.94
C ASN A 212 -0.80 -13.23 -12.56
N ASN A 213 -1.64 -12.32 -13.07
CA ASN A 213 -3.09 -12.25 -12.81
C ASN A 213 -3.44 -12.13 -11.33
N ASP A 214 -2.61 -11.43 -10.54
CA ASP A 214 -2.94 -11.14 -9.15
C ASP A 214 -4.19 -10.24 -9.07
N VAL A 215 -4.92 -10.39 -7.97
CA VAL A 215 -6.08 -9.54 -7.65
C VAL A 215 -5.90 -9.03 -6.23
N PRO A 216 -5.94 -7.70 -6.00
CA PRO A 216 -5.72 -7.14 -4.67
C PRO A 216 -6.85 -7.51 -3.71
N LEU A 217 -6.55 -7.55 -2.41
CA LEU A 217 -7.55 -7.94 -1.40
C LEU A 217 -8.71 -6.95 -1.30
N VAL A 218 -8.50 -5.65 -1.53
CA VAL A 218 -9.57 -4.64 -1.52
C VAL A 218 -10.72 -4.98 -2.47
N ASP A 219 -10.43 -5.70 -3.57
CA ASP A 219 -11.42 -6.12 -4.57
C ASP A 219 -12.08 -7.47 -4.23
N LYS A 220 -11.49 -8.24 -3.32
CA LYS A 220 -12.03 -9.54 -2.85
C LYS A 220 -12.95 -9.40 -1.64
N ILE A 221 -12.88 -8.27 -0.95
CA ILE A 221 -13.62 -7.98 0.28
C ILE A 221 -14.91 -7.24 -0.09
N GLY A 222 -16.05 -7.67 0.43
CA GLY A 222 -17.33 -7.01 0.19
C GLY A 222 -17.35 -5.58 0.73
N ILE A 223 -18.14 -4.70 0.09
CA ILE A 223 -18.30 -3.29 0.51
C ILE A 223 -18.79 -3.18 1.96
N ASN A 224 -19.52 -4.19 2.47
CA ASN A 224 -20.10 -4.19 3.81
C ASN A 224 -19.22 -4.89 4.87
N ASP A 225 -18.00 -5.30 4.56
CA ASP A 225 -17.27 -6.22 5.43
C ASP A 225 -16.63 -5.58 6.69
N PHE A 226 -16.61 -4.25 6.86
CA PHE A 226 -16.04 -3.59 8.05
C PHE A 226 -16.60 -2.17 8.33
#